data_AF-A0A7C0ZAW1-F1
#
_entry.id   AF-A0A7C0ZAW1-F1
#
_cell.length_a   1.000
_cell.length_b   1.000
_cell.length_c   1.000
_cell.angle_alpha   90.00
_cell.angle_beta   90.00
_cell.angle_gamma   90.00
#
_symmetry.space_group_name_H-M   'P 1'
#
loop_
_entity.id
_entity.type
_entity.pdbx_description
1 polymer ?
#
loop_
_entity_poly.entity_id
_entity_poly.type
_entity_poly.pdbx_seq_one_letter_code
_entity_poly.pdbx_strand_id
1 'polypeptide(L)'
;MIWIFLSSGLFLGWSLGANDAANIFGTAIGTKMLRFRTAAIFGSIFVILGAVISGSGAAHTLGKLGDINAVGGAFTVALAAGATVSWMAKLGLPVSTTQAIVGSIVGWDLFTGSQIDTVSLTKIVSTWVFSPLLAGIFAFILFNILKFYLKRVRIHLLQIDNFTRIGLLLIGIFGAYSLGANNIANVMGVFMGSNPFKGLSLGFFYLNDIQVLFMVGGFAIALGIFTYSYKVITTVGRELHKLSPLAALVVVLAESLVLFIFASQSLERFLVSMGIPPLPLVPVSSSQAVVGAIVGIGIARGGGRAINFKKLYKIVIGWFLTPLSSGILSFFLLFFMQNVFQVSTYRPIKYAITEYAYREVPTTLSQAIEPIKGEVFANAREFKEKLSELGIKKEGTGYLLFLARIDSIYIDSMIAKRELDQKWFGKKRIEAVKKLHGRMFVHKWQVVEELSKISDEWKFRSSDRRYRVYNRELKKMYDTIFHVFLIQNIREKFKISPE
;
A
#
# COMPACT_ATOMS: atom_id res chain seq x y z
N MET A 1 -5.52 -20.17 -14.11
CA MET A 1 -6.01 -19.77 -12.77
C MET A 1 -5.41 -18.46 -12.28
N ILE A 2 -4.09 -18.22 -12.40
CA ILE A 2 -3.45 -17.00 -11.85
C ILE A 2 -4.09 -15.68 -12.30
N TRP A 3 -4.44 -15.56 -13.59
CA TRP A 3 -5.05 -14.37 -14.16
C TRP A 3 -6.46 -14.09 -13.64
N ILE A 4 -7.21 -15.14 -13.26
CA ILE A 4 -8.53 -14.99 -12.65
C ILE A 4 -8.38 -14.31 -11.29
N PHE A 5 -7.40 -14.73 -10.49
CA PHE A 5 -7.17 -14.13 -9.18
C PHE A 5 -6.61 -12.71 -9.25
N LEU A 6 -5.75 -12.42 -10.24
CA LEU A 6 -5.30 -11.03 -10.46
C LEU A 6 -6.41 -10.15 -11.03
N SER A 7 -7.46 -10.71 -11.63
CA SER A 7 -8.49 -9.95 -12.35
C SER A 7 -9.19 -8.91 -11.48
N SER A 8 -9.39 -9.15 -10.17
CA SER A 8 -10.00 -8.15 -9.30
C SER A 8 -9.08 -6.98 -9.02
N GLY A 9 -7.77 -7.23 -8.86
CA GLY A 9 -6.74 -6.19 -8.81
C GLY A 9 -6.69 -5.40 -10.12
N LEU A 10 -6.70 -6.08 -11.27
CA LEU A 10 -6.73 -5.44 -12.59
C LEU A 10 -8.00 -4.61 -12.80
N PHE A 11 -9.15 -5.11 -12.38
CA PHE A 11 -10.42 -4.38 -12.42
C PHE A 11 -10.36 -3.12 -11.55
N LEU A 12 -9.79 -3.23 -10.33
CA LEU A 12 -9.57 -2.09 -9.45
C LEU A 12 -8.61 -1.07 -10.09
N GLY A 13 -7.54 -1.53 -10.73
CA GLY A 13 -6.60 -0.69 -11.47
C GLY A 13 -7.27 0.04 -12.63
N TRP A 14 -8.03 -0.68 -13.45
CA TRP A 14 -8.81 -0.10 -14.54
C TRP A 14 -9.81 0.95 -14.04
N SER A 15 -10.55 0.64 -12.98
CA SER A 15 -11.50 1.59 -12.36
C SER A 15 -10.78 2.83 -11.81
N LEU A 16 -9.62 2.66 -11.18
CA LEU A 16 -8.78 3.76 -10.73
C LEU A 16 -8.31 4.64 -11.88
N GLY A 17 -7.79 4.06 -12.96
CA GLY A 17 -7.36 4.83 -14.13
C GLY A 17 -8.49 5.59 -14.80
N ALA A 18 -9.68 4.98 -14.85
CA ALA A 18 -10.87 5.64 -15.37
C ALA A 18 -11.30 6.84 -14.52
N ASN A 19 -11.27 6.71 -13.20
CA ASN A 19 -11.76 7.74 -12.28
C ASN A 19 -10.73 8.84 -12.01
N ASP A 20 -9.50 8.48 -11.66
CA ASP A 20 -8.49 9.42 -11.16
C ASP A 20 -7.82 10.22 -12.29
N ALA A 21 -7.90 9.76 -13.55
CA ALA A 21 -7.51 10.61 -14.68
C ALA A 21 -8.35 11.88 -14.78
N ALA A 22 -9.59 11.87 -14.29
CA ALA A 22 -10.42 13.07 -14.22
C ALA A 22 -9.91 14.08 -13.19
N ASN A 23 -9.29 13.62 -12.11
CA ASN A 23 -8.68 14.51 -11.10
C ASN A 23 -7.50 15.28 -11.69
N ILE A 24 -6.67 14.61 -12.50
CA ILE A 24 -5.44 15.17 -13.06
C ILE A 24 -5.72 15.98 -14.34
N PHE A 25 -6.46 15.41 -15.30
CA PHE A 25 -6.61 15.98 -16.63
C PHE A 25 -8.00 16.54 -16.91
N GLY A 26 -8.98 16.31 -16.02
CA GLY A 26 -10.38 16.61 -16.29
C GLY A 26 -10.66 18.08 -16.59
N THR A 27 -10.08 19.00 -15.82
CA THR A 27 -10.24 20.44 -16.11
C THR A 27 -9.53 20.83 -17.39
N ALA A 28 -8.29 20.36 -17.63
CA ALA A 28 -7.52 20.70 -18.83
C ALA A 28 -8.21 20.25 -20.13
N ILE A 29 -8.83 19.07 -20.12
CA ILE A 29 -9.60 18.55 -21.25
C ILE A 29 -10.95 19.25 -21.37
N GLY A 30 -11.65 19.45 -20.24
CA GLY A 30 -12.96 20.10 -20.21
C GLY A 30 -12.94 21.54 -20.73
N THR A 31 -11.89 22.30 -20.42
CA THR A 31 -11.69 23.67 -20.94
C THR A 31 -11.06 23.70 -22.33
N LYS A 32 -10.87 22.54 -22.99
CA LYS A 32 -10.22 22.41 -24.30
C LYS A 32 -8.78 22.96 -24.35
N MET A 33 -8.10 23.00 -23.21
CA MET A 33 -6.69 23.39 -23.16
C MET A 33 -5.77 22.25 -23.58
N LEU A 34 -6.15 21.02 -23.26
CA LEU A 34 -5.43 19.79 -23.60
C LEU A 34 -6.34 18.82 -24.35
N ARG A 35 -5.80 18.19 -25.40
CA ARG A 35 -6.52 17.13 -26.12
C ARG A 35 -6.50 15.85 -25.28
N PHE A 36 -7.63 15.14 -25.23
CA PHE A 36 -7.76 13.88 -24.50
C PHE A 36 -6.69 12.86 -24.89
N ARG A 37 -6.46 12.65 -26.19
CA ARG A 37 -5.45 11.67 -26.66
C ARG A 37 -4.05 11.96 -26.11
N THR A 38 -3.65 13.23 -26.08
CA THR A 38 -2.35 13.65 -25.53
C THR A 38 -2.29 13.35 -24.03
N ALA A 39 -3.32 13.75 -23.28
CA ALA A 39 -3.42 13.46 -21.85
C ALA A 39 -3.39 11.95 -21.55
N ALA A 40 -4.10 11.14 -22.33
CA ALA A 40 -4.18 9.69 -22.14
C ALA A 40 -2.83 8.99 -22.41
N ILE A 41 -2.11 9.38 -23.48
CA ILE A 41 -0.79 8.82 -23.81
C ILE A 41 0.22 9.14 -22.71
N PHE A 42 0.41 10.43 -22.41
CA PHE A 42 1.38 10.83 -21.40
C PHE A 42 0.98 10.36 -20.00
N GLY A 43 -0.30 10.45 -19.65
CA GLY A 43 -0.82 9.95 -18.38
C GLY A 43 -0.55 8.47 -18.19
N SER A 44 -0.78 7.65 -19.22
CA SER A 44 -0.54 6.20 -19.15
C SER A 44 0.94 5.85 -18.99
N ILE A 45 1.83 6.47 -19.76
CA ILE A 45 3.27 6.24 -19.66
C ILE A 45 3.75 6.56 -18.24
N PHE A 46 3.41 7.74 -17.73
CA PHE A 46 3.92 8.19 -16.45
C PHE A 46 3.27 7.49 -15.25
N VAL A 47 2.00 7.08 -15.33
CA VAL A 47 1.37 6.20 -14.33
C VAL A 47 2.12 4.87 -14.23
N ILE A 48 2.45 4.24 -15.36
CA ILE A 48 3.19 2.97 -15.36
C ILE A 48 4.58 3.18 -14.75
N LEU A 49 5.30 4.23 -15.17
CA LEU A 49 6.61 4.56 -14.60
C LEU A 49 6.54 4.81 -13.10
N GLY A 50 5.56 5.58 -12.63
CA GLY A 50 5.35 5.83 -11.20
C GLY A 50 5.09 4.55 -10.41
N ALA A 51 4.22 3.68 -10.93
CA ALA A 51 3.88 2.40 -10.32
C ALA A 51 5.10 1.48 -10.19
N VAL A 52 5.90 1.34 -11.25
CA VAL A 52 7.07 0.44 -11.28
C VAL A 52 8.24 0.98 -10.48
N ILE A 53 8.53 2.28 -10.58
CA ILE A 53 9.73 2.88 -9.98
C ILE A 53 9.52 3.21 -8.50
N SER A 54 8.38 3.81 -8.14
CA SER A 54 8.14 4.38 -6.80
C SER A 54 7.00 3.71 -6.02
N GLY A 55 6.34 2.70 -6.60
CA GLY A 55 5.20 2.01 -5.99
C GLY A 55 5.46 1.26 -4.68
N SER A 56 6.69 0.80 -4.47
CA SER A 56 7.00 -0.16 -3.40
C SER A 56 6.84 0.40 -1.99
N GLY A 57 7.04 1.72 -1.80
CA GLY A 57 6.92 2.37 -0.49
C GLY A 57 5.53 2.20 0.11
N ALA A 58 4.53 2.75 -0.56
CA ALA A 58 3.13 2.68 -0.14
C ALA A 58 2.60 1.23 -0.11
N ALA A 59 2.99 0.42 -1.10
CA ALA A 59 2.53 -0.96 -1.21
C ALA A 59 2.96 -1.81 -0.01
N HIS A 60 4.20 -1.68 0.48
CA HIS A 60 4.68 -2.42 1.65
C HIS A 60 3.87 -2.13 2.92
N THR A 61 3.46 -0.89 3.15
CA THR A 61 2.64 -0.58 4.34
C THR A 61 1.23 -1.13 4.21
N LEU A 62 0.64 -1.09 3.01
CA LEU A 62 -0.67 -1.69 2.78
C LEU A 62 -0.63 -3.22 2.88
N GLY A 63 0.40 -3.87 2.34
CA GLY A 63 0.57 -5.33 2.44
C GLY A 63 0.76 -5.81 3.89
N LYS A 64 1.45 -5.01 4.72
CA LYS A 64 1.60 -5.29 6.15
C LYS A 64 0.32 -5.17 6.96
N LEU A 65 -0.64 -4.33 6.52
CA LEU A 65 -1.89 -4.15 7.23
C LEU A 65 -2.65 -5.48 7.37
N GLY A 66 -2.69 -6.28 6.28
CA GLY A 66 -3.45 -7.52 6.23
C GLY A 66 -2.65 -8.81 6.17
N ASP A 67 -1.32 -8.79 6.00
CA ASP A 67 -0.46 -9.99 5.80
C ASP A 67 -1.15 -11.12 4.98
N ILE A 68 -1.87 -10.73 3.92
CA ILE A 68 -2.79 -11.62 3.21
C ILE A 68 -1.97 -12.73 2.56
N ASN A 69 -2.19 -13.95 3.04
CA ASN A 69 -1.33 -15.09 2.76
C ASN A 69 -1.92 -16.10 1.77
N ALA A 70 -3.06 -15.78 1.17
CA ALA A 70 -3.71 -16.60 0.15
C ALA A 70 -4.22 -15.77 -1.01
N VAL A 71 -3.99 -16.28 -2.22
CA VAL A 71 -4.38 -15.62 -3.48
C VAL A 71 -5.89 -15.39 -3.56
N GLY A 72 -6.70 -16.33 -3.05
CA GLY A 72 -8.17 -16.19 -2.99
C GLY A 72 -8.61 -15.05 -2.06
N GLY A 73 -7.91 -14.84 -0.95
CA GLY A 73 -8.14 -13.71 -0.05
C GLY A 73 -7.83 -12.38 -0.72
N ALA A 74 -6.65 -12.29 -1.36
CA ALA A 74 -6.23 -11.10 -2.10
C ALA A 74 -7.23 -10.74 -3.22
N PHE A 75 -7.68 -11.74 -3.98
CA PHE A 75 -8.73 -11.55 -5.00
C PHE A 75 -10.01 -10.96 -4.40
N THR A 76 -10.49 -11.54 -3.30
CA THR A 76 -11.77 -11.17 -2.68
C THR A 76 -11.71 -9.77 -2.08
N VAL A 77 -10.61 -9.42 -1.40
CA VAL A 77 -10.37 -8.10 -0.81
C VAL A 77 -10.36 -7.01 -1.89
N ALA A 78 -9.62 -7.24 -2.99
CA ALA A 78 -9.58 -6.32 -4.12
C ALA A 78 -10.94 -6.22 -4.84
N LEU A 79 -11.67 -7.33 -4.96
CA LEU A 79 -13.01 -7.36 -5.56
C LEU A 79 -14.01 -6.56 -4.73
N ALA A 80 -14.02 -6.75 -3.41
CA ALA A 80 -14.87 -6.01 -2.49
C ALA A 80 -14.61 -4.50 -2.55
N ALA A 81 -13.34 -4.10 -2.61
CA ALA A 81 -12.95 -2.70 -2.77
C ALA A 81 -13.43 -2.13 -4.10
N GLY A 82 -13.17 -2.82 -5.21
CA GLY A 82 -13.60 -2.39 -6.55
C GLY A 82 -15.11 -2.33 -6.71
N ALA A 83 -15.84 -3.31 -6.17
CA ALA A 83 -17.30 -3.35 -6.18
C ALA A 83 -17.89 -2.21 -5.36
N THR A 84 -17.36 -1.94 -4.15
CA THR A 84 -17.81 -0.84 -3.29
C THR A 84 -17.61 0.51 -3.96
N VAL A 85 -16.39 0.77 -4.48
CA VAL A 85 -16.08 2.01 -5.21
C VAL A 85 -17.01 2.18 -6.40
N SER A 86 -17.20 1.13 -7.20
CA SER A 86 -18.06 1.19 -8.39
C SER A 86 -19.53 1.43 -8.04
N TRP A 87 -20.03 0.78 -6.98
CA TRP A 87 -21.41 0.92 -6.54
C TRP A 87 -21.68 2.32 -5.98
N MET A 88 -20.83 2.81 -5.09
CA MET A 88 -20.96 4.14 -4.52
C MET A 88 -20.76 5.26 -5.55
N ALA A 89 -19.85 5.06 -6.54
CA ALA A 89 -19.71 5.99 -7.65
C ALA A 89 -20.98 6.08 -8.52
N LYS A 90 -21.67 4.96 -8.76
CA LYS A 90 -22.99 4.95 -9.44
C LYS A 90 -24.06 5.73 -8.66
N LEU A 91 -23.98 5.73 -7.32
CA LEU A 91 -24.86 6.52 -6.45
C LEU A 91 -24.48 8.01 -6.39
N GLY A 92 -23.43 8.42 -7.11
CA GLY A 92 -22.93 9.80 -7.09
C GLY A 92 -22.26 10.18 -5.77
N LEU A 93 -21.88 9.19 -4.96
CA LEU A 93 -21.17 9.42 -3.70
C LEU A 93 -19.67 9.57 -3.97
N PRO A 94 -19.02 10.62 -3.45
CA PRO A 94 -17.57 10.79 -3.53
C PRO A 94 -16.88 9.69 -2.72
N VAL A 95 -16.03 8.90 -3.38
CA VAL A 95 -15.39 7.72 -2.79
C VAL A 95 -13.88 7.78 -2.84
N SER A 96 -13.26 7.05 -1.92
CA SER A 96 -11.82 6.83 -1.87
C SER A 96 -11.52 5.34 -2.04
N THR A 97 -10.83 5.00 -3.13
CA THR A 97 -10.36 3.63 -3.35
C THR A 97 -9.36 3.19 -2.28
N THR A 98 -8.49 4.08 -1.80
CA THR A 98 -7.56 3.81 -0.71
C THR A 98 -8.30 3.43 0.58
N GLN A 99 -9.40 4.11 0.90
CA GLN A 99 -10.21 3.75 2.07
C GLN A 99 -10.97 2.44 1.85
N ALA A 100 -11.48 2.20 0.65
CA ALA A 100 -12.17 0.95 0.32
C ALA A 100 -11.25 -0.27 0.49
N ILE A 101 -10.03 -0.23 -0.05
CA ILE A 101 -9.09 -1.36 0.08
C ILE A 101 -8.67 -1.59 1.54
N VAL A 102 -8.43 -0.53 2.31
CA VAL A 102 -8.13 -0.62 3.75
C VAL A 102 -9.30 -1.24 4.52
N GLY A 103 -10.53 -0.81 4.23
CA GLY A 103 -11.74 -1.40 4.79
C GLY A 103 -11.86 -2.88 4.46
N SER A 104 -11.66 -3.26 3.20
CA SER A 104 -11.69 -4.66 2.77
C SER A 104 -10.63 -5.52 3.46
N ILE A 105 -9.43 -5.00 3.69
CA ILE A 105 -8.36 -5.69 4.42
C ILE A 105 -8.78 -5.92 5.87
N VAL A 106 -9.31 -4.89 6.55
CA VAL A 106 -9.84 -5.06 7.92
C VAL A 106 -10.96 -6.10 7.95
N GLY A 107 -11.82 -6.14 6.93
CA GLY A 107 -12.83 -7.20 6.78
C GLY A 107 -12.23 -8.61 6.68
N TRP A 108 -11.09 -8.75 6.00
CA TRP A 108 -10.34 -10.01 5.92
C TRP A 108 -9.70 -10.37 7.27
N ASP A 109 -9.10 -9.41 7.99
CA ASP A 109 -8.53 -9.65 9.32
C ASP A 109 -9.60 -10.17 10.30
N LEU A 110 -10.79 -9.56 10.26
CA LEU A 110 -11.93 -9.98 11.07
C LEU A 110 -12.45 -11.37 10.71
N PHE A 111 -12.52 -11.69 9.40
CA PHE A 111 -12.95 -13.00 8.92
C PHE A 111 -11.99 -14.12 9.32
N THR A 112 -10.68 -13.85 9.26
CA THR A 112 -9.63 -14.85 9.50
C THR A 112 -9.20 -14.98 10.97
N GLY A 113 -9.60 -14.03 11.83
CA GLY A 113 -9.08 -13.94 13.19
C GLY A 113 -7.60 -13.50 13.24
N SER A 114 -7.10 -12.89 12.16
CA SER A 114 -5.74 -12.40 12.05
C SER A 114 -5.50 -11.17 12.93
N GLN A 115 -4.24 -10.91 13.25
CA GLN A 115 -3.88 -9.69 13.98
C GLN A 115 -3.97 -8.49 13.05
N ILE A 116 -4.89 -7.57 13.35
CA ILE A 116 -4.90 -6.23 12.75
C ILE A 116 -3.62 -5.49 13.17
N ASP A 117 -2.79 -5.09 12.22
CA ASP A 117 -1.63 -4.24 12.47
C ASP A 117 -2.09 -2.81 12.80
N THR A 118 -2.33 -2.56 14.08
CA THR A 118 -2.79 -1.27 14.59
C THR A 118 -1.82 -0.13 14.30
N VAL A 119 -0.52 -0.40 14.18
CA VAL A 119 0.50 0.61 13.87
C VAL A 119 0.36 1.05 12.42
N SER A 120 0.26 0.10 11.49
CA SER A 120 0.05 0.38 10.07
C SER A 120 -1.32 1.02 9.84
N LEU A 121 -2.37 0.52 10.48
CA LEU A 121 -3.72 1.08 10.40
C LEU A 121 -3.76 2.54 10.89
N THR A 122 -3.17 2.83 12.06
CA THR A 122 -3.14 4.19 12.61
C THR A 122 -2.40 5.15 11.68
N LYS A 123 -1.27 4.72 11.11
CA LYS A 123 -0.54 5.53 10.11
C LYS A 123 -1.42 5.85 8.90
N ILE A 124 -2.12 4.86 8.36
CA ILE A 124 -3.00 5.05 7.20
C ILE A 124 -4.16 5.99 7.55
N VAL A 125 -4.90 5.71 8.62
CA VAL A 125 -6.05 6.53 9.06
C VAL A 125 -5.63 7.98 9.34
N SER A 126 -4.45 8.20 9.91
CA SER A 126 -3.92 9.55 10.13
C SER A 126 -3.81 10.36 8.83
N THR A 127 -3.46 9.71 7.72
CA THR A 127 -3.33 10.40 6.43
C THR A 127 -4.66 10.78 5.80
N TRP A 128 -5.78 10.18 6.21
CA TRP A 128 -7.10 10.59 5.74
C TRP A 128 -7.47 12.00 6.23
N VAL A 129 -6.85 12.45 7.32
CA VAL A 129 -6.96 13.82 7.83
C VAL A 129 -5.82 14.69 7.31
N PHE A 130 -4.57 14.22 7.38
CA PHE A 130 -3.41 15.03 7.00
C PHE A 130 -3.32 15.30 5.49
N SER A 131 -3.70 14.36 4.63
CA SER A 131 -3.57 14.54 3.17
C SER A 131 -4.45 15.66 2.59
N PRO A 132 -5.76 15.77 2.87
CA PRO A 132 -6.55 16.92 2.41
C PRO A 132 -6.06 18.24 3.03
N LEU A 133 -5.65 18.23 4.30
CA LEU A 133 -5.13 19.43 4.96
C LEU A 133 -3.85 19.94 4.28
N LEU A 134 -2.88 19.05 4.06
CA LEU A 134 -1.61 19.38 3.43
C LEU A 134 -1.81 19.82 1.98
N ALA A 135 -2.70 19.17 1.23
CA ALA A 135 -3.05 19.58 -0.13
C ALA A 135 -3.70 20.98 -0.15
N GLY A 136 -4.56 21.28 0.82
CA GLY A 136 -5.14 22.61 1.00
C GLY A 136 -4.10 23.69 1.30
N ILE A 137 -3.13 23.40 2.17
CA ILE A 137 -2.02 24.30 2.49
C ILE A 137 -1.16 24.55 1.24
N PHE A 138 -0.75 23.50 0.52
CA PHE A 138 0.01 23.65 -0.71
C PHE A 138 -0.77 24.44 -1.76
N ALA A 139 -2.05 24.14 -1.97
CA ALA A 139 -2.86 24.86 -2.94
C ALA A 139 -3.02 26.34 -2.56
N PHE A 140 -3.22 26.66 -1.28
CA PHE A 140 -3.30 28.04 -0.80
C PHE A 140 -2.01 28.82 -1.07
N ILE A 141 -0.86 28.24 -0.70
CA ILE A 141 0.47 28.87 -0.88
C ILE A 141 0.76 29.04 -2.38
N LEU A 142 0.66 27.97 -3.16
CA LEU A 142 0.94 27.97 -4.60
C LEU A 142 0.03 28.94 -5.35
N PHE A 143 -1.26 29.01 -5.00
CA PHE A 143 -2.20 29.92 -5.65
C PHE A 143 -1.85 31.39 -5.37
N ASN A 144 -1.46 31.71 -4.14
CA ASN A 144 -1.06 33.08 -3.77
C ASN A 144 0.26 33.49 -4.43
N ILE A 145 1.24 32.59 -4.52
CA ILE A 145 2.48 32.82 -5.27
C ILE A 145 2.16 33.09 -6.75
N LEU A 146 1.34 32.24 -7.37
CA LEU A 146 0.93 32.40 -8.76
C LEU A 146 0.21 33.73 -8.99
N LYS A 147 -0.73 34.09 -8.12
CA LYS A 147 -1.46 35.38 -8.18
C LYS A 147 -0.52 36.57 -8.01
N PHE A 148 0.44 36.50 -7.09
CA PHE A 148 1.44 37.55 -6.89
C PHE A 148 2.31 37.74 -8.14
N TYR A 149 2.82 36.63 -8.69
CA TYR A 149 3.64 36.66 -9.90
C TYR A 149 2.88 37.23 -11.11
N LEU A 150 1.66 36.73 -11.38
CA LEU A 150 0.85 37.19 -12.51
C LEU A 150 0.42 38.66 -12.39
N LYS A 151 0.36 39.23 -11.18
CA LYS A 151 0.11 40.67 -10.98
C LYS A 151 1.35 41.53 -11.21
N ARG A 152 2.54 41.00 -10.92
CA ARG A 152 3.83 41.71 -11.04
C ARG A 152 4.32 41.71 -12.49
N VAL A 153 4.21 40.57 -13.16
CA VAL A 153 4.66 40.41 -14.53
C VAL A 153 3.48 40.72 -15.45
N ARG A 154 3.55 41.83 -16.18
CA ARG A 154 2.53 42.22 -17.19
C ARG A 154 2.66 41.34 -18.44
N ILE A 155 2.36 40.05 -18.28
CA ILE A 155 2.41 39.07 -19.37
C ILE A 155 1.17 39.24 -20.24
N HIS A 156 1.35 39.17 -21.57
CA HIS A 156 0.23 39.21 -22.50
C HIS A 156 -0.70 38.00 -22.31
N LEU A 157 -2.02 38.20 -22.46
CA LEU A 157 -3.02 37.15 -22.20
C LEU A 157 -2.78 35.86 -23.00
N LEU A 158 -2.37 35.98 -24.27
CA LEU A 158 -2.04 34.83 -25.12
C LEU A 158 -0.82 34.03 -24.62
N GLN A 159 0.16 34.71 -24.03
CA GLN A 159 1.32 34.04 -23.45
C GLN A 159 0.93 33.29 -22.17
N ILE A 160 0.05 33.87 -21.34
CA ILE A 160 -0.50 33.20 -20.16
C ILE A 160 -1.28 31.95 -20.59
N ASP A 161 -2.10 32.02 -21.64
CA ASP A 161 -2.82 30.84 -22.17
C ASP A 161 -1.83 29.75 -22.60
N ASN A 162 -0.81 30.11 -23.38
CA ASN A 162 0.20 29.15 -23.84
C ASN A 162 0.99 28.51 -22.67
N PHE A 163 1.47 29.30 -21.72
CA PHE A 163 2.15 28.79 -20.53
C PHE A 163 1.23 27.92 -19.67
N THR A 164 -0.06 28.25 -19.59
CA THR A 164 -1.02 27.43 -18.84
C THR A 164 -1.24 26.08 -19.51
N ARG A 165 -1.32 26.02 -20.85
CA ARG A 165 -1.42 24.76 -21.59
C ARG A 165 -0.20 23.86 -21.36
N ILE A 166 1.01 24.43 -21.47
CA ILE A 166 2.26 23.70 -21.22
C ILE A 166 2.32 23.24 -19.76
N GLY A 167 2.00 24.13 -18.82
CA GLY A 167 1.99 23.84 -17.40
C GLY A 167 1.01 22.73 -17.04
N LEU A 168 -0.19 22.71 -17.61
CA LEU A 168 -1.18 21.64 -17.39
C LEU A 168 -0.71 20.29 -17.92
N LEU A 169 0.02 20.26 -19.03
CA LEU A 169 0.62 19.02 -19.53
C LEU A 169 1.74 18.53 -18.61
N LEU A 170 2.70 19.40 -18.26
CA LEU A 170 3.85 19.02 -17.42
C LEU A 170 3.44 18.63 -16.00
N ILE A 171 2.54 19.40 -15.38
CA ILE A 171 2.01 19.09 -14.05
C ILE A 171 1.09 17.88 -14.12
N GLY A 172 0.33 17.69 -15.21
CA GLY A 172 -0.45 16.49 -15.43
C GLY A 172 0.42 15.23 -15.57
N ILE A 173 1.58 15.35 -16.24
CA ILE A 173 2.60 14.29 -16.33
C ILE A 173 3.14 13.94 -14.93
N PHE A 174 3.50 14.95 -14.14
CA PHE A 174 3.95 14.74 -12.76
C PHE A 174 2.85 14.11 -11.90
N GLY A 175 1.61 14.58 -12.04
CA GLY A 175 0.46 14.01 -11.33
C GLY A 175 0.18 12.57 -11.71
N ALA A 176 0.30 12.21 -12.99
CA ALA A 176 0.19 10.83 -13.46
C ALA A 176 1.27 9.94 -12.83
N TYR A 177 2.52 10.42 -12.77
CA TYR A 177 3.59 9.70 -12.09
C TYR A 177 3.30 9.49 -10.60
N SER A 178 2.94 10.55 -9.88
CA SER A 178 2.63 10.49 -8.45
C SER A 178 1.42 9.61 -8.16
N LEU A 179 0.40 9.64 -9.03
CA LEU A 179 -0.76 8.76 -8.97
C LEU A 179 -0.35 7.30 -9.12
N GLY A 180 0.47 6.96 -10.11
CA GLY A 180 0.99 5.60 -10.28
C GLY A 180 1.76 5.10 -9.06
N ALA A 181 2.66 5.93 -8.53
CA ALA A 181 3.48 5.61 -7.36
C ALA A 181 2.65 5.38 -6.09
N ASN A 182 1.58 6.15 -5.90
CA ASN A 182 0.71 6.02 -4.73
C ASN A 182 -0.32 4.89 -4.88
N ASN A 183 -1.00 4.84 -6.02
CA ASN A 183 -2.20 4.01 -6.18
C ASN A 183 -1.90 2.55 -6.54
N ILE A 184 -0.69 2.22 -7.02
CA ILE A 184 -0.36 0.82 -7.30
C ILE A 184 -0.40 -0.05 -6.03
N ALA A 185 -0.19 0.56 -4.85
CA ALA A 185 -0.41 -0.08 -3.56
C ALA A 185 -1.85 -0.62 -3.43
N ASN A 186 -2.85 0.17 -3.80
CA ASN A 186 -4.26 -0.23 -3.72
C ASN A 186 -4.59 -1.36 -4.71
N VAL A 187 -3.96 -1.34 -5.88
CA VAL A 187 -4.23 -2.28 -6.99
C VAL A 187 -3.56 -3.63 -6.76
N MET A 188 -2.27 -3.62 -6.39
CA MET A 188 -1.41 -4.81 -6.34
C MET A 188 -0.82 -5.11 -4.96
N GLY A 189 -0.96 -4.22 -3.97
CA GLY A 189 -0.36 -4.40 -2.65
C GLY A 189 -0.83 -5.67 -1.93
N VAL A 190 -2.11 -6.02 -2.05
CA VAL A 190 -2.69 -7.24 -1.45
C VAL A 190 -2.21 -8.53 -2.12
N PHE A 191 -1.64 -8.45 -3.33
CA PHE A 191 -1.12 -9.61 -4.06
C PHE A 191 0.38 -9.83 -3.85
N MET A 192 1.09 -8.93 -3.18
CA MET A 192 2.55 -9.04 -3.00
C MET A 192 2.97 -10.28 -2.20
N GLY A 193 2.21 -10.65 -1.17
CA GLY A 193 2.49 -11.86 -0.37
C GLY A 193 2.29 -13.16 -1.15
N SER A 194 1.50 -13.11 -2.22
CA SER A 194 1.15 -14.25 -3.07
C SER A 194 1.51 -13.97 -4.53
N ASN A 195 2.61 -13.25 -4.77
CA ASN A 195 3.03 -12.82 -6.10
C ASN A 195 3.41 -14.01 -6.97
N PRO A 196 2.78 -14.21 -8.13
CA PRO A 196 3.09 -15.34 -8.99
C PRO A 196 4.23 -15.09 -9.99
N PHE A 197 4.63 -13.83 -10.15
CA PHE A 197 5.64 -13.46 -11.12
C PHE A 197 7.05 -13.70 -10.59
N LYS A 198 7.99 -13.91 -11.51
CA LYS A 198 9.42 -13.89 -11.22
C LYS A 198 10.02 -12.61 -11.79
N GLY A 199 11.22 -12.26 -11.33
CA GLY A 199 11.97 -11.16 -11.91
C GLY A 199 12.17 -11.34 -13.42
N LEU A 200 12.09 -10.23 -14.15
CA LEU A 200 12.18 -10.18 -15.61
C LEU A 200 13.45 -9.45 -16.03
N SER A 201 14.31 -10.14 -16.78
CA SER A 201 15.48 -9.53 -17.41
C SER A 201 15.11 -9.01 -18.79
N LEU A 202 15.21 -7.70 -19.00
CA LEU A 202 14.96 -6.97 -20.24
C LEU A 202 16.27 -6.46 -20.84
N GLY A 203 17.24 -7.36 -21.02
CA GLY A 203 18.57 -7.06 -21.57
C GLY A 203 19.37 -6.11 -20.67
N PHE A 204 19.19 -4.79 -20.85
CA PHE A 204 19.87 -3.73 -20.11
C PHE A 204 19.25 -3.44 -18.73
N PHE A 205 18.01 -3.86 -18.49
CA PHE A 205 17.30 -3.62 -17.24
C PHE A 205 16.82 -4.91 -16.60
N TYR A 206 16.82 -4.96 -15.28
CA TYR A 206 16.23 -6.05 -14.51
C TYR A 206 15.08 -5.51 -13.66
N LEU A 207 13.90 -6.07 -13.84
CA LEU A 207 12.74 -5.81 -12.99
C LEU A 207 12.62 -6.95 -11.99
N ASN A 208 12.51 -6.62 -10.70
CA ASN A 208 12.19 -7.64 -9.71
C ASN A 208 10.74 -8.11 -9.84
N ASP A 209 10.41 -9.20 -9.16
CA ASP A 209 9.10 -9.84 -9.17
C ASP A 209 7.96 -8.89 -8.77
N ILE A 210 8.18 -8.03 -7.76
CA ILE A 210 7.20 -7.02 -7.32
C ILE A 210 7.02 -5.92 -8.38
N GLN A 211 8.09 -5.50 -9.04
CA GLN A 211 8.06 -4.52 -10.12
C GLN A 211 7.31 -5.04 -11.35
N VAL A 212 7.45 -6.34 -11.67
CA VAL A 212 6.65 -6.99 -12.72
C VAL A 212 5.17 -6.97 -12.33
N LEU A 213 4.82 -7.33 -11.09
CA LEU A 213 3.45 -7.25 -10.60
C LEU A 213 2.88 -5.81 -10.71
N PHE A 214 3.67 -4.81 -10.31
CA PHE A 214 3.29 -3.40 -10.42
C PHE A 214 3.17 -2.91 -11.85
N MET A 215 3.99 -3.43 -12.76
CA MET A 215 3.89 -3.12 -14.18
C MET A 215 2.56 -3.61 -14.76
N VAL A 216 2.15 -4.85 -14.43
CA VAL A 216 0.86 -5.41 -14.85
C VAL A 216 -0.30 -4.56 -14.30
N GLY A 217 -0.24 -4.17 -13.02
CA GLY A 217 -1.23 -3.27 -12.43
C GLY A 217 -1.23 -1.88 -13.06
N GLY A 218 -0.05 -1.32 -13.38
CA GLY A 218 0.11 -0.05 -14.08
C GLY A 218 -0.52 -0.07 -15.46
N PHE A 219 -0.38 -1.17 -16.22
CA PHE A 219 -1.07 -1.36 -17.50
C PHE A 219 -2.59 -1.37 -17.35
N ALA A 220 -3.12 -1.97 -16.28
CA ALA A 220 -4.55 -1.94 -16.01
C ALA A 220 -5.04 -0.51 -15.74
N ILE A 221 -4.29 0.28 -14.96
CA ILE A 221 -4.59 1.71 -14.74
C ILE A 221 -4.56 2.47 -16.08
N ALA A 222 -3.50 2.31 -16.87
CA ALA A 222 -3.39 2.92 -18.21
C ALA A 222 -4.57 2.55 -19.13
N LEU A 223 -4.99 1.28 -19.14
CA LEU A 223 -6.15 0.84 -19.91
C LEU A 223 -7.44 1.55 -19.46
N GLY A 224 -7.61 1.76 -18.15
CA GLY A 224 -8.71 2.55 -17.58
C GLY A 224 -8.72 4.00 -18.09
N ILE A 225 -7.54 4.63 -18.14
CA ILE A 225 -7.36 5.98 -18.69
C ILE A 225 -7.82 6.01 -20.14
N PHE A 226 -7.35 5.10 -20.99
CA PHE A 226 -7.69 5.12 -22.42
C PHE A 226 -9.15 4.82 -22.71
N THR A 227 -9.77 3.90 -21.96
CA THR A 227 -11.07 3.33 -22.33
C THR A 227 -12.26 4.08 -21.73
N TYR A 228 -12.19 4.49 -20.45
CA TYR A 228 -13.37 4.99 -19.73
C TYR A 228 -13.21 6.39 -19.16
N SER A 229 -11.98 6.90 -19.00
CA SER A 229 -11.77 8.20 -18.36
C SER A 229 -12.39 9.37 -19.12
N TYR A 230 -12.48 9.33 -20.45
CA TYR A 230 -13.14 10.37 -21.23
C TYR A 230 -14.61 10.57 -20.82
N LYS A 231 -15.33 9.46 -20.57
CA LYS A 231 -16.72 9.50 -20.12
C LYS A 231 -16.81 10.08 -18.70
N VAL A 232 -15.89 9.71 -17.81
CA VAL A 232 -15.84 10.26 -16.45
C VAL A 232 -15.56 11.77 -16.48
N ILE A 233 -14.59 12.20 -17.27
CA ILE A 233 -14.23 13.61 -17.44
C ILE A 233 -15.41 14.43 -17.96
N THR A 234 -16.15 13.92 -18.95
CA THR A 234 -17.28 14.65 -19.55
C THR A 234 -18.55 14.66 -18.68
N THR A 235 -18.70 13.71 -17.76
CA THR A 235 -19.87 13.59 -16.88
C THR A 235 -19.64 14.19 -15.49
N VAL A 236 -18.55 13.82 -14.83
CA VAL A 236 -18.16 14.27 -13.47
C VAL A 236 -17.40 15.59 -13.51
N GLY A 237 -16.69 15.88 -14.60
CA GLY A 237 -15.95 17.12 -14.77
C GLY A 237 -16.79 18.39 -14.68
N ARG A 238 -18.13 18.31 -14.81
CA ARG A 238 -19.03 19.47 -14.66
C ARG A 238 -18.93 20.19 -13.31
N GLU A 239 -18.56 19.50 -12.23
CA GLU A 239 -18.32 20.17 -10.94
C GLU A 239 -16.94 20.85 -10.87
N LEU A 240 -15.92 20.27 -11.52
CA LEU A 240 -14.55 20.82 -11.62
C LEU A 240 -14.40 21.88 -12.72
N HIS A 241 -15.26 21.90 -13.75
CA HIS A 241 -15.28 22.89 -14.83
C HIS A 241 -15.54 24.32 -14.33
N LYS A 242 -15.93 24.49 -13.06
CA LYS A 242 -16.04 25.80 -12.42
C LYS A 242 -14.68 26.40 -12.02
N LEU A 243 -13.60 25.62 -12.08
CA LEU A 243 -12.25 26.11 -11.81
C LEU A 243 -11.67 26.77 -13.07
N SER A 244 -10.97 27.89 -12.87
CA SER A 244 -10.19 28.48 -13.96
C SER A 244 -8.98 27.58 -14.25
N PRO A 245 -8.48 27.59 -15.50
CA PRO A 245 -7.25 26.92 -15.92
C PRO A 245 -6.09 26.92 -14.92
N LEU A 246 -5.75 28.12 -14.43
CA LEU A 246 -4.67 28.36 -13.49
C LEU A 246 -4.95 27.77 -12.10
N ALA A 247 -6.21 27.80 -11.63
CA ALA A 247 -6.56 27.13 -10.39
C ALA A 247 -6.48 25.61 -10.52
N ALA A 248 -6.94 25.05 -11.64
CA ALA A 248 -6.81 23.62 -11.87
C ALA A 248 -5.35 23.18 -11.89
N LEU A 249 -4.48 23.95 -12.53
CA LEU A 249 -3.03 23.72 -12.50
C LEU A 249 -2.49 23.66 -11.06
N VAL A 250 -2.91 24.59 -10.19
CA VAL A 250 -2.52 24.59 -8.77
C VAL A 250 -3.10 23.42 -7.99
N VAL A 251 -4.37 23.05 -8.22
CA VAL A 251 -5.00 21.89 -7.57
C VAL A 251 -4.24 20.62 -7.90
N VAL A 252 -4.00 20.37 -9.18
CA VAL A 252 -3.28 19.16 -9.63
C VAL A 252 -1.86 19.16 -9.08
N LEU A 253 -1.16 20.28 -9.10
CA LEU A 253 0.20 20.36 -8.52
C LEU A 253 0.20 20.06 -7.02
N ALA A 254 -0.70 20.67 -6.25
CA ALA A 254 -0.80 20.48 -4.81
C ALA A 254 -1.12 19.02 -4.45
N GLU A 255 -2.11 18.43 -5.12
CA GLU A 255 -2.45 17.01 -4.96
C GLU A 255 -1.26 16.11 -5.33
N SER A 256 -0.64 16.33 -6.49
CA SER A 256 0.49 15.54 -6.99
C SER A 256 1.69 15.57 -6.04
N LEU A 257 1.95 16.73 -5.41
CA LEU A 257 2.99 16.87 -4.38
C LEU A 257 2.66 16.04 -3.15
N VAL A 258 1.42 16.06 -2.67
CA VAL A 258 1.00 15.23 -1.54
C VAL A 258 1.15 13.74 -1.86
N LEU A 259 0.63 13.28 -3.00
CA LEU A 259 0.78 11.88 -3.42
C LEU A 259 2.26 11.47 -3.51
N PHE A 260 3.09 12.31 -4.12
CA PHE A 260 4.52 12.06 -4.26
C PHE A 260 5.22 11.94 -2.91
N ILE A 261 4.93 12.85 -1.97
CA ILE A 261 5.57 12.89 -0.67
C ILE A 261 5.30 11.62 0.16
N PHE A 262 4.07 11.11 0.11
CA PHE A 262 3.68 9.90 0.85
C PHE A 262 4.06 8.59 0.13
N ALA A 263 4.41 8.63 -1.15
CA ALA A 263 4.86 7.45 -1.91
C ALA A 263 6.40 7.35 -2.06
N SER A 264 7.11 8.48 -2.07
CA SER A 264 8.52 8.54 -2.49
C SER A 264 9.50 8.05 -1.41
N GLN A 265 10.05 6.85 -1.62
CA GLN A 265 11.13 6.31 -0.80
C GLN A 265 12.41 7.16 -0.87
N SER A 266 12.70 7.74 -2.05
CA SER A 266 13.88 8.58 -2.23
C SER A 266 13.78 9.85 -1.39
N LEU A 267 12.59 10.46 -1.34
CA LEU A 267 12.34 11.62 -0.50
C LEU A 267 12.40 11.25 1.00
N GLU A 268 11.80 10.13 1.42
CA GLU A 268 11.91 9.62 2.79
C GLU A 268 13.39 9.51 3.21
N ARG A 269 14.23 8.89 2.38
CA ARG A 269 15.67 8.73 2.64
C ARG A 269 16.39 10.06 2.70
N PHE A 270 16.08 10.98 1.79
CA PHE A 270 16.68 12.31 1.76
C PHE A 270 16.33 13.11 3.04
N LEU A 271 15.06 13.14 3.46
CA LEU A 271 14.64 13.80 4.70
C LEU A 271 15.36 13.22 5.93
N VAL A 272 15.46 11.89 6.01
CA VAL A 272 16.19 11.21 7.09
C VAL A 272 17.67 11.58 7.08
N SER A 273 18.29 11.71 5.89
CA SER A 273 19.70 12.10 5.77
C SER A 273 19.97 13.51 6.26
N MET A 274 18.99 14.41 6.13
CA MET A 274 19.02 15.79 6.66
C MET A 274 18.60 15.86 8.13
N GLY A 275 18.28 14.72 8.77
CA GLY A 275 17.83 14.66 10.16
C GLY A 275 16.38 15.09 10.40
N ILE A 276 15.62 15.39 9.35
CA ILE A 276 14.20 15.76 9.39
C ILE A 276 13.35 14.49 9.61
N PRO A 277 12.31 14.53 10.46
CA PRO A 277 11.38 13.42 10.62
C PRO A 277 10.77 12.99 9.27
N PRO A 278 10.90 11.72 8.87
CA PRO A 278 10.31 11.27 7.61
C PRO A 278 8.79 11.22 7.70
N LEU A 279 8.14 11.50 6.57
CA LEU A 279 6.72 11.20 6.40
C LEU A 279 6.53 9.70 6.13
N PRO A 280 5.44 9.10 6.62
CA PRO A 280 5.21 7.68 6.45
C PRO A 280 4.97 7.33 4.98
N LEU A 281 5.53 6.22 4.53
CA LEU A 281 5.27 5.68 3.19
C LEU A 281 3.95 4.93 3.20
N VAL A 282 2.85 5.60 2.90
CA VAL A 282 1.49 5.04 2.96
C VAL A 282 0.69 5.49 1.74
N PRO A 283 -0.22 4.64 1.24
CA PRO A 283 -1.13 5.09 0.20
C PRO A 283 -2.07 6.14 0.80
N VAL A 284 -2.17 7.28 0.14
CA VAL A 284 -3.11 8.35 0.48
C VAL A 284 -4.22 8.44 -0.58
N SER A 285 -5.30 9.16 -0.30
CA SER A 285 -6.42 9.27 -1.22
C SER A 285 -6.27 10.48 -2.14
N SER A 286 -6.10 10.27 -3.46
CA SER A 286 -6.13 11.33 -4.48
C SER A 286 -7.38 12.21 -4.35
N SER A 287 -8.58 11.60 -4.29
CA SER A 287 -9.84 12.35 -4.15
C SER A 287 -9.89 13.26 -2.92
N GLN A 288 -9.31 12.84 -1.78
CA GLN A 288 -9.26 13.66 -0.57
C GLN A 288 -8.29 14.83 -0.75
N ALA A 289 -7.11 14.57 -1.30
CA ALA A 289 -6.12 15.60 -1.61
C ALA A 289 -6.68 16.66 -2.58
N VAL A 290 -7.39 16.26 -3.64
CA VAL A 290 -8.07 17.17 -4.56
C VAL A 290 -9.10 18.05 -3.84
N VAL A 291 -9.97 17.46 -3.02
CA VAL A 291 -10.98 18.21 -2.25
C VAL A 291 -10.30 19.21 -1.31
N GLY A 292 -9.24 18.79 -0.62
CA GLY A 292 -8.43 19.66 0.23
C GLY A 292 -7.81 20.84 -0.54
N ALA A 293 -7.21 20.57 -1.70
CA ALA A 293 -6.65 21.60 -2.57
C ALA A 293 -7.71 22.59 -3.08
N ILE A 294 -8.90 22.12 -3.45
CA ILE A 294 -10.02 22.98 -3.87
C ILE A 294 -10.45 23.89 -2.71
N VAL A 295 -10.55 23.37 -1.49
CA VAL A 295 -10.83 24.15 -0.28
C VAL A 295 -9.76 25.21 -0.07
N GLY A 296 -8.48 24.87 -0.21
CA GLY A 296 -7.34 25.81 -0.12
C GLY A 296 -7.43 26.97 -1.12
N ILE A 297 -7.78 26.68 -2.38
CA ILE A 297 -8.01 27.72 -3.39
C ILE A 297 -9.24 28.58 -3.04
N GLY A 298 -10.33 27.95 -2.55
CA GLY A 298 -11.52 28.66 -2.11
C GLY A 298 -11.20 29.72 -1.06
N ILE A 299 -10.41 29.34 -0.04
CA ILE A 299 -9.92 30.25 1.00
C ILE A 299 -9.07 31.37 0.39
N ALA A 300 -8.14 31.05 -0.52
CA ALA A 300 -7.26 32.04 -1.15
C ALA A 300 -7.98 33.05 -2.06
N ARG A 301 -9.15 32.70 -2.61
CA ARG A 301 -9.91 33.56 -3.55
C ARG A 301 -10.87 34.54 -2.88
N GLY A 302 -11.53 34.15 -1.78
CA GLY A 302 -12.59 34.96 -1.19
C GLY A 302 -12.97 34.57 0.24
N GLY A 303 -12.06 33.91 0.97
CA GLY A 303 -12.33 33.36 2.30
C GLY A 303 -13.32 32.18 2.27
N GLY A 304 -13.72 31.69 3.45
CA GLY A 304 -14.59 30.50 3.58
C GLY A 304 -15.96 30.60 2.88
N ARG A 305 -16.37 31.79 2.42
CA ARG A 305 -17.63 32.05 1.71
C ARG A 305 -17.70 31.40 0.31
N ALA A 306 -16.55 31.09 -0.29
CA ALA A 306 -16.50 30.39 -1.58
C ALA A 306 -16.74 28.87 -1.47
N ILE A 307 -16.85 28.32 -0.25
CA ILE A 307 -16.93 26.88 0.02
C ILE A 307 -18.38 26.47 0.28
N ASN A 308 -18.85 25.44 -0.44
CA ASN A 308 -20.14 24.83 -0.15
C ASN A 308 -19.98 23.76 0.95
N PHE A 309 -20.16 24.15 2.21
CA PHE A 309 -20.02 23.26 3.37
C PHE A 309 -21.00 22.08 3.36
N LYS A 310 -22.21 22.24 2.78
CA LYS A 310 -23.18 21.14 2.67
C LYS A 310 -22.66 20.03 1.74
N LYS A 311 -22.04 20.39 0.61
CA LYS A 311 -21.38 19.43 -0.28
C LYS A 311 -20.17 18.80 0.39
N LEU A 312 -19.35 19.59 1.07
CA LEU A 312 -18.17 19.09 1.80
C LEU A 312 -18.56 18.08 2.89
N TYR A 313 -19.61 18.35 3.65
CA TYR A 313 -20.11 17.43 4.67
C TYR A 313 -20.55 16.08 4.08
N LYS A 314 -21.28 16.09 2.95
CA LYS A 314 -21.63 14.85 2.23
C LYS A 314 -20.39 14.08 1.76
N ILE A 315 -19.34 14.79 1.33
CA ILE A 315 -18.06 14.18 0.96
C ILE A 315 -17.44 13.46 2.16
N VAL A 316 -17.38 14.12 3.31
CA VAL A 316 -16.80 13.55 4.54
C VAL A 316 -17.59 12.32 5.02
N ILE A 317 -18.93 12.34 4.93
CA ILE A 317 -19.74 11.14 5.21
C ILE A 317 -19.37 9.98 4.28
N GLY A 318 -19.21 10.25 2.98
CA GLY A 318 -18.77 9.25 2.01
C GLY A 318 -17.44 8.61 2.40
N TRP A 319 -16.49 9.41 2.89
CA TRP A 319 -15.18 8.92 3.36
C TRP A 319 -15.25 8.05 4.61
N PHE A 320 -16.26 8.22 5.46
CA PHE A 320 -16.49 7.34 6.60
C PHE A 320 -17.22 6.05 6.18
N LEU A 321 -18.23 6.15 5.31
CA LEU A 321 -19.02 5.00 4.86
C LEU A 321 -18.25 4.06 3.93
N THR A 322 -17.30 4.58 3.14
CA THR A 322 -16.54 3.79 2.16
C THR A 322 -15.78 2.61 2.81
N PRO A 323 -14.88 2.81 3.80
CA PRO A 323 -14.14 1.70 4.41
C PRO A 323 -15.06 0.74 5.15
N LEU A 324 -16.13 1.23 5.80
CA LEU A 324 -17.09 0.38 6.52
C LEU A 324 -17.84 -0.55 5.56
N SER A 325 -18.40 0.00 4.48
CA SER A 325 -19.15 -0.76 3.48
C SER A 325 -18.26 -1.79 2.79
N SER A 326 -17.02 -1.41 2.48
CA SER A 326 -16.05 -2.30 1.84
C SER A 326 -15.60 -3.44 2.75
N GLY A 327 -15.40 -3.17 4.04
CA GLY A 327 -15.05 -4.19 5.03
C GLY A 327 -16.17 -5.20 5.25
N ILE A 328 -17.43 -4.73 5.37
CA ILE A 328 -18.61 -5.59 5.47
C ILE A 328 -18.73 -6.47 4.22
N LEU A 329 -18.63 -5.88 3.03
CA LEU A 329 -18.70 -6.63 1.78
C LEU A 329 -17.58 -7.66 1.67
N SER A 330 -16.36 -7.29 2.04
CA SER A 330 -15.20 -8.20 2.04
C SER A 330 -15.43 -9.40 2.95
N PHE A 331 -15.89 -9.18 4.19
CA PHE A 331 -16.20 -10.25 5.14
C PHE A 331 -17.21 -11.26 4.58
N PHE A 332 -18.32 -10.79 4.02
CA PHE A 332 -19.34 -11.68 3.44
C PHE A 332 -18.86 -12.39 2.16
N LEU A 333 -18.12 -11.69 1.29
CA LEU A 333 -17.57 -12.32 0.08
C LEU A 333 -16.54 -13.39 0.43
N LEU A 334 -15.74 -13.22 1.49
CA LEU A 334 -14.79 -14.23 1.94
C LEU A 334 -15.49 -15.50 2.42
N PHE A 335 -16.60 -15.34 3.16
CA PHE A 335 -17.45 -16.47 3.55
C PHE A 335 -17.98 -17.22 2.32
N PHE A 336 -18.46 -16.50 1.31
CA PHE A 336 -18.96 -17.12 0.07
C PHE A 336 -17.85 -17.83 -0.71
N MET A 337 -16.68 -17.19 -0.85
CA MET A 337 -15.53 -17.78 -1.56
C MET A 337 -15.03 -19.05 -0.90
N GLN A 338 -15.01 -19.10 0.43
CA GLN A 338 -14.55 -20.28 1.16
C GLN A 338 -15.59 -21.39 1.21
N ASN A 339 -16.87 -21.09 1.46
CA ASN A 339 -17.87 -22.12 1.69
C ASN A 339 -18.57 -22.59 0.41
N VAL A 340 -18.76 -21.71 -0.58
CA VAL A 340 -19.48 -22.03 -1.82
C VAL A 340 -18.53 -22.41 -2.93
N PHE A 341 -17.49 -21.60 -3.16
CA PHE A 341 -16.51 -21.89 -4.21
C PHE A 341 -15.33 -22.77 -3.75
N GLN A 342 -15.26 -23.09 -2.45
CA GLN A 342 -14.19 -23.90 -1.86
C GLN A 342 -12.78 -23.36 -2.17
N VAL A 343 -12.67 -22.04 -2.35
CA VAL A 343 -11.39 -21.37 -2.59
C VAL A 343 -10.74 -21.05 -1.24
N SER A 344 -9.47 -21.43 -1.08
CA SER A 344 -8.70 -21.01 0.10
C SER A 344 -8.51 -19.49 0.10
N THR A 345 -9.15 -18.82 1.06
CA THR A 345 -9.12 -17.35 1.24
C THR A 345 -8.06 -16.89 2.24
N TYR A 346 -7.55 -17.81 3.06
CA TYR A 346 -6.43 -17.59 3.97
C TYR A 346 -5.81 -18.93 4.35
N ARG A 347 -4.58 -18.86 4.87
CA ARG A 347 -3.89 -19.99 5.51
C ARG A 347 -3.88 -19.74 7.02
N PRO A 348 -4.42 -20.64 7.85
CA PRO A 348 -4.44 -20.47 9.30
C PRO A 348 -3.02 -20.34 9.87
N ILE A 349 -2.79 -19.32 10.69
CA ILE A 349 -1.54 -19.13 11.43
C ILE A 349 -1.82 -19.50 12.88
N LYS A 350 -1.22 -20.59 13.33
CA LYS A 350 -1.39 -21.11 14.69
C LYS A 350 -0.45 -20.42 15.67
N TYR A 351 -0.85 -20.39 16.94
CA TYR A 351 -0.07 -19.83 18.04
C TYR A 351 0.08 -20.86 19.14
N ALA A 352 1.27 -21.00 19.72
CA ALA A 352 1.50 -21.82 20.91
C ALA A 352 2.69 -21.30 21.70
N ILE A 353 2.58 -21.33 23.02
CA ILE A 353 3.73 -21.14 23.91
C ILE A 353 4.48 -22.47 24.00
N THR A 354 5.43 -22.67 23.09
CA THR A 354 6.31 -23.84 23.09
C THR A 354 7.30 -23.77 24.25
N GLU A 355 7.99 -24.88 24.55
CA GLU A 355 9.05 -24.90 25.57
C GLU A 355 10.14 -23.85 25.29
N TYR A 356 10.49 -23.66 24.01
CA TYR A 356 11.44 -22.64 23.60
C TYR A 356 10.90 -21.23 23.79
N ALA A 357 9.67 -20.97 23.36
CA ALA A 357 9.03 -19.66 23.52
C ALA A 357 8.88 -19.30 25.00
N TYR A 358 8.51 -20.26 25.85
CA TYR A 358 8.34 -20.07 27.28
C TYR A 358 9.63 -19.61 27.98
N ARG A 359 10.79 -20.16 27.59
CA ARG A 359 12.10 -19.78 28.15
C ARG A 359 12.51 -18.35 27.84
N GLU A 360 12.03 -17.80 26.72
CA GLU A 360 12.27 -16.41 26.33
C GLU A 360 11.32 -15.43 27.01
N VAL A 361 10.24 -15.92 27.65
CA VAL A 361 9.28 -15.04 28.33
C VAL A 361 9.91 -14.50 29.63
N PRO A 362 9.85 -13.17 29.87
CA PRO A 362 10.28 -12.57 31.13
C PRO A 362 9.61 -13.24 32.32
N THR A 363 10.35 -13.39 33.42
CA THR A 363 9.87 -14.00 34.67
C THR A 363 8.60 -13.36 35.23
N THR A 364 8.37 -12.08 34.91
CA THR A 364 7.16 -11.33 35.29
C THR A 364 5.90 -11.82 34.59
N LEU A 365 6.02 -12.42 33.40
CA LEU A 365 4.90 -12.92 32.59
C LEU A 365 4.82 -14.44 32.59
N SER A 366 5.93 -15.15 32.85
CA SER A 366 6.03 -16.61 32.73
C SER A 366 5.02 -17.35 33.61
N GLN A 367 4.86 -16.92 34.88
CA GLN A 367 3.90 -17.54 35.82
C GLN A 367 2.45 -17.44 35.32
N ALA A 368 2.09 -16.32 34.69
CA ALA A 368 0.73 -16.08 34.23
C ALA A 368 0.38 -16.90 32.97
N ILE A 369 1.36 -17.28 32.16
CA ILE A 369 1.16 -18.04 30.92
C ILE A 369 1.45 -19.54 31.05
N GLU A 370 1.98 -20.00 32.20
CA GLU A 370 2.20 -21.43 32.47
C GLU A 370 0.96 -22.29 32.15
N PRO A 371 -0.28 -21.88 32.49
CA PRO A 371 -1.46 -22.73 32.25
C PRO A 371 -1.73 -23.03 30.77
N ILE A 372 -1.25 -22.18 29.86
CA ILE A 372 -1.48 -22.30 28.42
C ILE A 372 -0.24 -22.80 27.66
N LYS A 373 0.78 -23.26 28.39
CA LYS A 373 2.01 -23.82 27.81
C LYS A 373 1.69 -25.10 27.05
N GLY A 374 2.12 -25.16 25.79
CA GLY A 374 1.85 -26.29 24.89
C GLY A 374 0.44 -26.30 24.27
N GLU A 375 -0.48 -25.44 24.71
CA GLU A 375 -1.77 -25.27 24.04
C GLU A 375 -1.59 -24.61 22.66
N VAL A 376 -2.36 -25.08 21.67
CA VAL A 376 -2.31 -24.58 20.30
C VAL A 376 -3.61 -23.86 19.97
N PHE A 377 -3.49 -22.57 19.66
CA PHE A 377 -4.58 -21.69 19.26
C PHE A 377 -4.66 -21.59 17.74
N ALA A 378 -5.86 -21.54 17.18
CA ALA A 378 -6.05 -21.60 15.73
C ALA A 378 -5.65 -20.30 15.02
N ASN A 379 -5.73 -19.16 15.72
CA ASN A 379 -5.46 -17.83 15.20
C ASN A 379 -5.01 -16.86 16.31
N ALA A 380 -4.62 -15.65 15.89
CA ALA A 380 -4.13 -14.61 16.80
C ALA A 380 -5.22 -14.10 17.76
N ARG A 381 -6.49 -14.12 17.33
CA ARG A 381 -7.63 -13.66 18.12
C ARG A 381 -7.89 -14.57 19.32
N GLU A 382 -8.00 -15.88 19.11
CA GLU A 382 -8.18 -16.86 20.19
C GLU A 382 -7.05 -16.78 21.22
N PHE A 383 -5.81 -16.67 20.75
CA PHE A 383 -4.66 -16.52 21.64
C PHE A 383 -4.73 -15.22 22.45
N LYS A 384 -5.10 -14.09 21.83
CA LYS A 384 -5.29 -12.81 22.54
C LYS A 384 -6.42 -12.86 23.56
N GLU A 385 -7.54 -13.49 23.22
CA GLU A 385 -8.68 -13.66 24.12
C GLU A 385 -8.23 -14.45 25.36
N LYS A 386 -7.48 -15.55 25.16
CA LYS A 386 -6.90 -16.32 26.26
C LYS A 386 -5.91 -15.54 27.12
N LEU A 387 -5.02 -14.75 26.50
CA LEU A 387 -4.10 -13.86 27.24
C LEU A 387 -4.87 -12.81 28.06
N SER A 388 -5.98 -12.29 27.51
CA SER A 388 -6.83 -11.33 28.22
C SER A 388 -7.54 -11.97 29.41
N GLU A 389 -8.00 -13.22 29.30
CA GLU A 389 -8.57 -13.99 30.42
C GLU A 389 -7.55 -14.19 31.55
N LEU A 390 -6.28 -14.38 31.21
CA LEU A 390 -5.17 -14.50 32.16
C LEU A 390 -4.72 -13.14 32.74
N GLY A 391 -5.42 -12.04 32.43
CA GLY A 391 -5.12 -10.70 32.95
C GLY A 391 -3.87 -10.06 32.33
N ILE A 392 -3.36 -10.57 31.21
CA ILE A 392 -2.18 -10.03 30.55
C ILE A 392 -2.51 -8.68 29.91
N LYS A 393 -1.78 -7.64 30.29
CA LYS A 393 -1.94 -6.28 29.73
C LYS A 393 -1.59 -6.25 28.24
N LYS A 394 -2.15 -5.26 27.53
CA LYS A 394 -1.90 -5.03 26.09
C LYS A 394 -0.41 -4.92 25.73
N GLU A 395 0.40 -4.37 26.63
CA GLU A 395 1.85 -4.21 26.44
C GLU A 395 2.58 -5.56 26.33
N GLY A 396 2.24 -6.55 27.18
CA GLY A 396 2.81 -7.90 27.13
C GLY A 396 2.25 -8.77 26.00
N THR A 397 1.00 -8.49 25.57
CA THR A 397 0.30 -9.26 24.54
C THR A 397 1.05 -9.25 23.20
N GLY A 398 1.59 -8.10 22.78
CA GLY A 398 2.31 -7.98 21.51
C GLY A 398 3.58 -8.83 21.46
N TYR A 399 4.32 -8.88 22.57
CA TYR A 399 5.53 -9.69 22.69
C TYR A 399 5.21 -11.18 22.68
N LEU A 400 4.20 -11.61 23.43
CA LEU A 400 3.77 -13.01 23.47
C LEU A 400 3.24 -13.49 22.11
N LEU A 401 2.50 -12.66 21.38
CA LEU A 401 2.08 -12.97 20.01
C LEU A 401 3.26 -13.22 19.07
N PHE A 402 4.31 -12.41 19.19
CA PHE A 402 5.52 -12.58 18.40
C PHE A 402 6.24 -13.88 18.73
N LEU A 403 6.39 -14.22 20.01
CA LEU A 403 7.04 -15.45 20.45
C LEU A 403 6.23 -16.71 20.11
N ALA A 404 4.91 -16.64 20.25
CA ALA A 404 4.02 -17.80 20.14
C ALA A 404 3.64 -18.16 18.69
N ARG A 405 3.83 -17.27 17.72
CA ARG A 405 3.47 -17.53 16.31
C ARG A 405 4.24 -18.74 15.78
N ILE A 406 3.52 -19.73 15.27
CA ILE A 406 4.11 -20.92 14.63
C ILE A 406 4.30 -20.63 13.14
N ASP A 407 5.55 -20.65 12.68
CA ASP A 407 5.91 -20.40 11.28
C ASP A 407 6.40 -21.66 10.54
N SER A 408 7.01 -22.62 11.25
CA SER A 408 7.54 -23.89 10.73
C SER A 408 8.47 -23.72 9.51
N ILE A 409 9.76 -23.56 9.79
CA ILE A 409 10.81 -23.25 8.81
C ILE A 409 11.77 -24.43 8.71
N TYR A 410 12.05 -24.88 7.49
CA TYR A 410 13.02 -25.94 7.21
C TYR A 410 14.14 -25.41 6.30
N ILE A 411 15.37 -25.43 6.79
CA ILE A 411 16.51 -24.90 6.03
C ILE A 411 17.15 -25.99 5.17
N ASP A 412 17.15 -25.77 3.85
CA ASP A 412 17.78 -26.65 2.87
C ASP A 412 18.92 -25.93 2.11
N SER A 413 20.09 -26.55 2.04
CA SER A 413 21.27 -25.93 1.44
C SER A 413 21.19 -25.82 -0.09
N MET A 414 20.47 -26.74 -0.75
CA MET A 414 20.23 -26.70 -2.20
C MET A 414 19.22 -25.60 -2.55
N ILE A 415 18.14 -25.48 -1.78
CA ILE A 415 17.19 -24.37 -1.91
C ILE A 415 17.91 -23.04 -1.67
N ALA A 416 18.76 -22.95 -0.63
CA ALA A 416 19.56 -21.76 -0.36
C ALA A 416 20.42 -21.35 -1.57
N LYS A 417 21.09 -22.32 -2.21
CA LYS A 417 21.95 -22.07 -3.38
C LYS A 417 21.15 -21.58 -4.59
N ARG A 418 19.92 -22.06 -4.77
CA ARG A 418 19.09 -21.77 -5.95
C ARG A 418 18.27 -20.49 -5.81
N GLU A 419 17.76 -20.21 -4.62
CA GLU A 419 16.75 -19.17 -4.39
C GLU A 419 17.30 -17.89 -3.75
N LEU A 420 18.42 -17.97 -3.00
CA LEU A 420 19.02 -16.79 -2.39
C LEU A 420 20.01 -16.15 -3.37
N ASP A 421 19.77 -14.89 -3.72
CA ASP A 421 20.65 -14.12 -4.59
C ASP A 421 22.00 -13.87 -3.90
N GLN A 422 23.04 -14.55 -4.42
CA GLN A 422 24.40 -14.43 -3.92
C GLN A 422 24.99 -13.03 -4.05
N LYS A 423 24.56 -12.23 -5.05
CA LYS A 423 25.04 -10.86 -5.21
C LYS A 423 24.49 -9.96 -4.11
N TRP A 424 23.24 -10.15 -3.70
CA TRP A 424 22.60 -9.33 -2.68
C TRP A 424 22.97 -9.77 -1.26
N PHE A 425 22.93 -11.08 -0.98
CA PHE A 425 23.22 -11.61 0.36
C PHE A 425 24.72 -11.58 0.70
N GLY A 426 25.57 -11.83 -0.30
CA GLY A 426 27.00 -12.07 -0.12
C GLY A 426 27.32 -13.52 0.27
N LYS A 427 28.58 -13.92 0.02
CA LYS A 427 29.04 -15.32 0.20
C LYS A 427 28.93 -15.79 1.65
N LYS A 428 29.45 -15.01 2.60
CA LYS A 428 29.49 -15.36 4.03
C LYS A 428 28.10 -15.58 4.62
N ARG A 429 27.13 -14.71 4.28
CA ARG A 429 25.74 -14.86 4.74
C ARG A 429 25.10 -16.14 4.22
N ILE A 430 25.28 -16.45 2.93
CA ILE A 430 24.73 -17.69 2.34
C ILE A 430 25.39 -18.92 2.96
N GLU A 431 26.70 -18.90 3.20
CA GLU A 431 27.40 -19.99 3.89
C GLU A 431 26.85 -20.20 5.31
N ALA A 432 26.57 -19.13 6.05
CA ALA A 432 25.93 -19.23 7.36
C ALA A 432 24.54 -19.89 7.30
N VAL A 433 23.73 -19.54 6.29
CA VAL A 433 22.42 -20.19 6.07
C VAL A 433 22.59 -21.67 5.75
N LYS A 434 23.55 -22.02 4.89
CA LYS A 434 23.83 -23.43 4.52
C LYS A 434 24.28 -24.28 5.72
N LYS A 435 24.94 -23.69 6.73
CA LYS A 435 25.31 -24.41 7.97
C LYS A 435 24.09 -24.86 8.79
N LEU A 436 22.92 -24.28 8.56
CA LEU A 436 21.67 -24.71 9.19
C LEU A 436 20.93 -25.82 8.42
N HIS A 437 21.55 -26.41 7.39
CA HIS A 437 20.94 -27.46 6.58
C HIS A 437 20.35 -28.59 7.43
N GLY A 438 19.13 -29.01 7.11
CA GLY A 438 18.43 -30.10 7.78
C GLY A 438 17.78 -29.71 9.11
N ARG A 439 18.01 -28.49 9.62
CA ARG A 439 17.37 -28.02 10.84
C ARG A 439 15.96 -27.51 10.57
N MET A 440 15.08 -27.76 11.55
CA MET A 440 13.71 -27.26 11.58
C MET A 440 13.55 -26.27 12.74
N PHE A 441 12.88 -25.16 12.47
CA PHE A 441 12.58 -24.12 13.45
C PHE A 441 11.08 -23.90 13.51
N VAL A 442 10.53 -23.85 14.72
CA VAL A 442 9.09 -23.63 14.91
C VAL A 442 8.75 -22.16 14.72
N HIS A 443 9.64 -21.28 15.20
CA HIS A 443 9.42 -19.83 15.19
C HIS A 443 10.51 -19.11 14.39
N LYS A 444 10.13 -18.03 13.67
CA LYS A 444 11.08 -17.18 12.93
C LYS A 444 12.24 -16.65 13.77
N TRP A 445 11.98 -16.29 15.02
CA TRP A 445 12.99 -15.71 15.91
C TRP A 445 14.14 -16.68 16.21
N GLN A 446 13.89 -17.99 16.22
CA GLN A 446 14.93 -19.01 16.43
C GLN A 446 15.95 -19.01 15.29
N VAL A 447 15.51 -18.78 14.05
CA VAL A 447 16.40 -18.68 12.89
C VAL A 447 17.27 -17.42 12.98
N VAL A 448 16.69 -16.29 13.41
CA VAL A 448 17.44 -15.04 13.64
C VAL A 448 18.53 -15.26 14.67
N GLU A 449 18.17 -15.89 15.79
CA GLU A 449 19.09 -16.18 16.89
C GLU A 449 20.25 -17.08 16.42
N GLU A 450 19.95 -18.21 15.79
CA GLU A 450 20.96 -19.16 15.33
C GLU A 450 21.87 -18.57 14.24
N LEU A 451 21.33 -17.83 13.27
CA LEU A 451 22.15 -17.16 12.26
C LEU A 451 23.07 -16.10 12.88
N SER A 452 22.57 -15.37 13.88
CA SER A 452 23.36 -14.38 14.60
C SER A 452 24.51 -15.00 15.40
N LYS A 453 24.35 -16.25 15.89
CA LYS A 453 25.44 -17.02 16.53
C LYS A 453 26.48 -17.49 15.52
N ILE A 454 26.05 -17.86 14.31
CA ILE A 454 26.94 -18.39 13.26
C ILE A 454 27.77 -17.28 12.60
N SER A 455 27.21 -16.09 12.42
CA SER A 455 27.89 -14.99 11.74
C SER A 455 27.48 -13.61 12.27
N ASP A 456 28.48 -12.76 12.52
CA ASP A 456 28.25 -11.36 12.89
C ASP A 456 27.56 -10.54 11.79
N GLU A 457 27.57 -10.98 10.54
CA GLU A 457 26.85 -10.32 9.43
C GLU A 457 25.33 -10.45 9.52
N TRP A 458 24.86 -11.36 10.39
CA TRP A 458 23.45 -11.61 10.70
C TRP A 458 22.98 -10.93 11.99
N LYS A 459 23.88 -10.26 12.73
CA LYS A 459 23.53 -9.50 13.94
C LYS A 459 22.97 -8.14 13.57
N PHE A 460 21.78 -7.82 14.10
CA PHE A 460 21.29 -6.45 14.11
C PHE A 460 22.25 -5.57 14.92
N ARG A 461 22.52 -4.37 14.41
CA ARG A 461 23.38 -3.37 15.08
C ARG A 461 22.54 -2.42 15.94
N SER A 462 23.20 -1.53 16.69
CA SER A 462 22.53 -0.55 17.56
C SER A 462 21.44 0.22 16.80
N SER A 463 20.43 0.70 17.52
CA SER A 463 19.32 1.49 16.98
C SER A 463 19.72 2.90 16.50
N ASP A 464 21.02 3.21 16.50
CA ASP A 464 21.55 4.48 16.03
C ASP A 464 21.19 4.75 14.58
N ARG A 465 20.97 6.03 14.25
CA ARG A 465 20.67 6.47 12.87
C ARG A 465 21.67 5.93 11.84
N ARG A 466 22.94 5.79 12.22
CA ARG A 466 24.03 5.27 11.36
C ARG A 466 23.80 3.84 10.89
N TYR A 467 23.16 2.98 11.70
CA TYR A 467 22.92 1.58 11.35
C TYR A 467 21.50 1.30 10.90
N ARG A 468 20.64 2.32 10.82
CA ARG A 468 19.24 2.17 10.41
C ARG A 468 19.09 1.56 9.01
N VAL A 469 19.92 1.99 8.06
CA VAL A 469 19.92 1.45 6.69
C VAL A 469 20.37 -0.01 6.70
N TYR A 470 21.48 -0.32 7.39
CA TYR A 470 21.98 -1.68 7.54
C TYR A 470 20.92 -2.62 8.16
N ASN A 471 20.31 -2.22 9.27
CA ASN A 471 19.27 -3.00 9.94
C ASN A 471 18.01 -3.16 9.06
N ARG A 472 17.64 -2.15 8.26
CA ARG A 472 16.52 -2.23 7.31
C ARG A 472 16.81 -3.25 6.21
N GLU A 473 18.02 -3.26 5.65
CA GLU A 473 18.44 -4.24 4.64
C GLU A 473 18.54 -5.66 5.22
N LEU A 474 19.13 -5.81 6.41
CA LEU A 474 19.24 -7.09 7.09
C LEU A 474 17.84 -7.69 7.37
N LYS A 475 16.88 -6.86 7.76
CA LYS A 475 15.48 -7.29 7.93
C LYS A 475 14.88 -7.82 6.63
N LYS A 476 15.11 -7.17 5.49
CA LYS A 476 14.63 -7.68 4.19
C LYS A 476 15.25 -9.05 3.85
N MET A 477 16.53 -9.25 4.16
CA MET A 477 17.19 -10.54 3.94
C MET A 477 16.57 -11.65 4.79
N TYR A 478 16.25 -11.36 6.06
CA TYR A 478 15.50 -12.29 6.92
C TYR A 478 14.09 -12.58 6.36
N ASP A 479 13.36 -11.55 5.94
CA ASP A 479 12.03 -11.73 5.32
C ASP A 479 12.10 -12.65 4.09
N THR A 480 13.16 -12.52 3.27
CA THR A 480 13.42 -13.43 2.14
C THR A 480 13.74 -14.86 2.61
N ILE A 481 14.57 -15.05 3.64
CA ILE A 481 14.84 -16.39 4.21
C ILE A 481 13.53 -17.02 4.66
N PHE A 482 12.72 -16.30 5.41
CA PHE A 482 11.45 -16.83 5.91
C PHE A 482 10.49 -17.18 4.79
N HIS A 483 10.44 -16.37 3.73
CA HIS A 483 9.62 -16.68 2.57
C HIS A 483 10.11 -17.94 1.83
N VAL A 484 11.42 -18.10 1.64
CA VAL A 484 12.01 -19.22 0.91
C VAL A 484 11.89 -20.54 1.67
N PHE A 485 12.11 -20.52 2.99
CA PHE A 485 12.24 -21.72 3.81
C PHE A 485 11.00 -22.08 4.63
N LEU A 486 9.90 -21.32 4.50
CA LEU A 486 8.64 -21.70 5.10
C LEU A 486 8.21 -23.06 4.52
N ILE A 487 7.94 -24.05 5.37
CA ILE A 487 7.62 -25.42 4.91
C ILE A 487 6.44 -25.40 3.94
N GLN A 488 5.43 -24.57 4.19
CA GLN A 488 4.27 -24.45 3.31
C GLN A 488 4.66 -23.96 1.90
N ASN A 489 5.55 -22.97 1.81
CA ASN A 489 6.02 -22.44 0.52
C ASN A 489 6.87 -23.48 -0.23
N ILE A 490 7.68 -24.25 0.49
CA ILE A 490 8.41 -25.39 -0.08
C ILE A 490 7.41 -26.42 -0.64
N ARG A 491 6.41 -26.84 0.16
CA ARG A 491 5.40 -27.81 -0.26
C ARG A 491 4.66 -27.38 -1.53
N GLU A 492 4.19 -26.13 -1.58
CA GLU A 492 3.49 -25.61 -2.76
C GLU A 492 4.39 -25.55 -3.99
N LYS A 493 5.62 -25.05 -3.83
CA LYS A 493 6.55 -24.86 -4.95
C LYS A 493 7.04 -26.17 -5.53
N PHE A 494 7.21 -27.19 -4.69
CA PHE A 494 7.71 -28.50 -5.08
C PHE A 494 6.60 -29.55 -5.22
N LYS A 495 5.33 -29.18 -5.05
CA LYS A 495 4.16 -30.08 -5.09
C LYS A 495 4.31 -31.29 -4.17
N ILE A 496 4.86 -31.07 -2.98
CA ILE A 496 5.06 -32.13 -1.98
C ILE A 496 3.75 -32.35 -1.23
N SER A 497 3.39 -33.61 -1.05
CA SER A 497 2.23 -34.07 -0.28
C SER A 497 2.22 -33.48 1.15
N PRO A 498 1.02 -33.27 1.76
CA PRO A 498 0.90 -32.85 3.16
C PRO A 498 1.43 -33.88 4.16
N GLU A 499 1.33 -35.17 3.82
CA GLU A 499 1.98 -36.32 4.47
C GLU A 499 3.47 -36.31 4.15
#